data_AF-A0A937Y8R4-F1
#
_entry.id   AF-A0A937Y8R4-F1
#
_cell.length_a   1.000
_cell.length_b   1.000
_cell.length_c   1.000
_cell.angle_alpha   90.00
_cell.angle_beta   90.00
_cell.angle_gamma   90.00
#
_symmetry.space_group_name_H-M   'P 1'
#
loop_
_entity.id
_entity.type
_entity.pdbx_description
1 polymer ?
#
loop_
_entity_poly.entity_id
_entity_poly.type
_entity_poly.pdbx_seq_one_letter_code
_entity_poly.pdbx_strand_id
1 'polypeptide(L)'
;MRAPFSRTLIDLICEQAERHPQQRAVIDEQGSWTYPQLRDRCFALASALARAGIRRGDQVGLLINNRVEWIEICVPVSAPGAVAAPFSTWSTPRELDFLLRDSAVRILITLDRFGERAYADELVALMADASKRPPALEQLVVVGDLCPDGANPYEAWLATAPPFELPPPGDRAPPRHGLHSLRLGLHRKPQGSAEHSWRGR
;
A
#
# COMPACT_ATOMS: atom_id res chain seq x y z
N MET A 1 21.71 -4.40 22.70
CA MET A 1 21.47 -4.21 21.25
C MET A 1 21.86 -2.77 20.92
N ARG A 2 22.70 -2.53 19.91
CA ARG A 2 23.10 -1.16 19.50
C ARG A 2 21.96 -0.55 18.71
N ALA A 3 21.51 0.66 19.09
CA ALA A 3 20.42 1.33 18.38
C ALA A 3 20.79 1.56 16.90
N PRO A 4 19.82 1.48 15.98
CA PRO A 4 20.08 1.76 14.57
C PRO A 4 20.41 3.24 14.35
N PHE A 5 21.20 3.53 13.31
CA PHE A 5 21.51 4.91 12.90
C PHE A 5 20.71 5.36 11.68
N SER A 6 20.02 4.42 11.03
CA SER A 6 19.10 4.65 9.92
C SER A 6 18.04 5.71 10.23
N ARG A 7 17.79 6.59 9.27
CA ARG A 7 16.81 7.68 9.39
C ARG A 7 15.51 7.41 8.64
N THR A 8 15.50 6.40 7.78
CA THR A 8 14.33 5.97 7.01
C THR A 8 14.12 4.47 7.19
N LEU A 9 12.90 3.98 6.93
CA LEU A 9 12.60 2.54 7.05
C LEU A 9 13.40 1.71 6.04
N ILE A 10 13.60 2.24 4.83
CA ILE A 10 14.40 1.54 3.81
C ILE A 10 15.88 1.46 4.20
N ASP A 11 16.45 2.54 4.80
CA ASP A 11 17.80 2.49 5.36
C ASP A 11 17.90 1.44 6.47
N LEU A 12 16.88 1.36 7.32
CA LEU A 12 16.86 0.38 8.41
C LEU A 12 16.91 -1.04 7.87
N ILE A 13 16.15 -1.35 6.81
CA ILE A 13 16.21 -2.67 6.16
C ILE A 13 17.61 -2.94 5.60
N CYS A 14 18.25 -1.95 4.95
CA CYS A 14 19.62 -2.09 4.44
C CYS A 14 20.62 -2.36 5.57
N GLU A 15 20.54 -1.60 6.66
CA GLU A 15 21.38 -1.74 7.84
C GLU A 15 21.20 -3.13 8.49
N GLN A 16 19.96 -3.63 8.58
CA GLN A 16 19.71 -4.97 9.11
C GLN A 16 20.16 -6.08 8.16
N ALA A 17 20.10 -5.87 6.84
CA ALA A 17 20.60 -6.84 5.86
C ALA A 17 22.11 -7.07 5.99
N GLU A 18 22.86 -6.02 6.33
CA GLU A 18 24.31 -6.11 6.60
C GLU A 18 24.59 -6.75 7.97
N ARG A 19 23.83 -6.37 9.01
CA ARG A 19 24.07 -6.85 10.38
C ARG A 19 23.63 -8.28 10.61
N HIS A 20 22.54 -8.69 9.96
CA HIS A 20 21.84 -9.94 10.23
C HIS A 20 21.46 -10.69 8.93
N PRO A 21 22.43 -10.99 8.04
CA PRO A 21 22.14 -11.53 6.71
C PRO A 21 21.45 -12.90 6.71
N GLN A 22 21.67 -13.69 7.77
CA GLN A 22 21.09 -15.03 7.92
C GLN A 22 19.78 -15.04 8.72
N GLN A 23 19.34 -13.90 9.26
CA GLN A 23 18.10 -13.84 10.05
C GLN A 23 16.90 -13.54 9.15
N ARG A 24 15.77 -14.17 9.48
CA ARG A 24 14.47 -13.87 8.88
C ARG A 24 13.98 -12.52 9.38
N ALA A 25 13.64 -11.63 8.45
CA ALA A 25 13.08 -10.31 8.71
C ALA A 25 11.56 -10.38 8.88
N VAL A 26 10.90 -11.16 8.02
CA VAL A 26 9.45 -11.34 7.99
C VAL A 26 9.11 -12.81 7.76
N ILE A 27 8.05 -13.29 8.40
CA ILE A 27 7.58 -14.67 8.33
C ILE A 27 6.04 -14.66 8.43
N ASP A 28 5.38 -15.39 7.56
CA ASP A 28 3.96 -15.75 7.65
C ASP A 28 3.76 -17.22 7.20
N GLU A 29 2.51 -17.58 6.88
CA GLU A 29 2.16 -18.91 6.38
C GLU A 29 2.57 -19.13 4.91
N GLN A 30 2.74 -18.05 4.15
CA GLN A 30 3.10 -18.05 2.73
C GLN A 30 4.61 -18.12 2.53
N GLY A 31 5.41 -17.71 3.52
CA GLY A 31 6.84 -17.91 3.53
C GLY A 31 7.60 -17.03 4.51
N SER A 32 8.88 -16.86 4.22
CA SER A 32 9.76 -16.02 5.02
C SER A 32 10.86 -15.43 4.18
N TRP A 33 11.25 -14.19 4.46
CA TRP A 33 12.41 -13.57 3.84
C TRP A 33 13.45 -13.23 4.87
N THR A 34 14.71 -13.44 4.51
CA THR A 34 15.83 -12.86 5.23
C THR A 34 15.91 -11.35 5.00
N TYR A 35 16.66 -10.65 5.85
CA TYR A 35 16.86 -9.20 5.65
C TYR A 35 17.41 -8.85 4.25
N PRO A 36 18.41 -9.56 3.68
CA PRO A 36 18.84 -9.32 2.31
C PRO A 36 17.73 -9.54 1.27
N GLN A 37 16.93 -10.61 1.40
CA GLN A 37 15.83 -10.87 0.49
C GLN A 37 14.76 -9.78 0.56
N LEU A 38 14.40 -9.33 1.76
CA LEU A 38 13.46 -8.23 1.94
C LEU A 38 13.99 -6.92 1.35
N ARG A 39 15.27 -6.60 1.55
CA ARG A 39 15.92 -5.42 0.94
C ARG A 39 15.80 -5.47 -0.59
N ASP A 40 16.16 -6.59 -1.20
CA ASP A 40 16.20 -6.73 -2.64
C ASP A 40 14.80 -6.62 -3.25
N ARG A 41 13.79 -7.21 -2.59
CA ARG A 41 12.38 -7.05 -2.97
C ARG A 41 11.87 -5.62 -2.79
N CYS A 42 12.23 -4.96 -1.69
CA CYS A 42 11.94 -3.55 -1.49
C CYS A 42 12.53 -2.66 -2.60
N PHE A 43 13.75 -2.95 -3.06
CA PHE A 43 14.36 -2.22 -4.18
C PHE A 43 13.66 -2.51 -5.52
N ALA A 44 13.29 -3.76 -5.78
CA ALA A 44 12.52 -4.11 -6.97
C ALA A 44 11.19 -3.33 -7.01
N LEU A 45 10.49 -3.23 -5.88
CA LEU A 45 9.26 -2.47 -5.77
C LEU A 45 9.48 -0.95 -5.92
N ALA A 46 10.48 -0.38 -5.25
CA ALA A 46 10.80 1.03 -5.39
C ALA A 46 11.09 1.40 -6.85
N SER A 47 11.79 0.53 -7.57
CA SER A 47 12.04 0.69 -9.00
C SER A 47 10.78 0.55 -9.84
N ALA A 48 9.93 -0.45 -9.56
CA ALA A 48 8.68 -0.64 -10.29
C ALA A 48 7.75 0.58 -10.13
N LEU A 49 7.66 1.15 -8.92
CA LEU A 49 6.94 2.38 -8.63
C LEU A 49 7.52 3.58 -9.42
N ALA A 50 8.84 3.74 -9.42
CA ALA A 50 9.50 4.80 -10.18
C ALA A 50 9.25 4.66 -11.69
N ARG A 51 9.32 3.44 -12.23
CA ARG A 51 8.99 3.11 -13.63
C ARG A 51 7.54 3.45 -13.97
N ALA A 52 6.62 3.21 -13.03
CA ALA A 52 5.21 3.57 -13.17
C ALA A 52 4.95 5.08 -12.98
N GLY A 53 5.99 5.88 -12.79
CA GLY A 53 5.90 7.33 -12.71
C GLY A 53 5.43 7.85 -11.36
N ILE A 54 5.54 7.05 -10.29
CA ILE A 54 5.34 7.52 -8.91
C ILE A 54 6.45 8.50 -8.56
N ARG A 55 6.05 9.65 -8.02
CA ARG A 55 6.94 10.74 -7.61
C ARG A 55 6.72 11.09 -6.15
N ARG A 56 7.61 11.93 -5.64
CA ARG A 56 7.49 12.48 -4.29
C ARG A 56 6.11 13.11 -4.07
N GLY A 57 5.43 12.70 -3.01
CA GLY A 57 4.10 13.18 -2.64
C GLY A 57 2.94 12.39 -3.26
N ASP A 58 3.19 11.51 -4.24
CA ASP A 58 2.15 10.61 -4.75
C ASP A 58 1.73 9.59 -3.69
N GLN A 59 0.52 9.04 -3.83
CA GLN A 59 -0.01 8.02 -2.95
C GLN A 59 -0.08 6.66 -3.64
N VAL A 60 0.38 5.63 -2.94
CA VAL A 60 0.28 4.22 -3.33
C VAL A 60 -0.66 3.53 -2.36
N GLY A 61 -1.74 2.96 -2.86
CA GLY A 61 -2.73 2.25 -2.08
C GLY A 61 -2.29 0.82 -1.77
N LEU A 62 -2.53 0.37 -0.54
CA LEU A 62 -2.26 -1.00 -0.11
C LEU A 62 -3.55 -1.61 0.43
N LEU A 63 -4.15 -2.55 -0.30
CA LEU A 63 -5.29 -3.35 0.17
C LEU A 63 -4.83 -4.80 0.35
N ILE A 64 -4.04 -5.00 1.40
CA ILE A 64 -3.36 -6.27 1.69
C ILE A 64 -3.56 -6.60 3.17
N ASN A 65 -3.77 -7.89 3.47
CA ASN A 65 -3.91 -8.41 4.83
C ASN A 65 -2.52 -8.60 5.48
N ASN A 66 -2.48 -9.23 6.66
CA ASN A 66 -1.23 -9.49 7.38
C ASN A 66 -0.42 -10.61 6.71
N ARG A 67 0.25 -10.28 5.59
CA ARG A 67 1.19 -11.15 4.87
C ARG A 67 2.58 -10.50 4.77
N VAL A 68 3.59 -11.29 4.40
CA VAL A 68 4.97 -10.83 4.17
C VAL A 68 5.04 -9.69 3.15
N GLU A 69 4.19 -9.70 2.13
CA GLU A 69 4.13 -8.65 1.11
C GLU A 69 3.70 -7.30 1.69
N TRP A 70 2.96 -7.27 2.82
CA TRP A 70 2.56 -6.00 3.42
C TRP A 70 3.79 -5.15 3.81
N ILE A 71 4.79 -5.75 4.44
CA ILE A 71 6.04 -5.07 4.80
C ILE A 71 6.88 -4.77 3.57
N GLU A 72 6.93 -5.72 2.63
CA GLU A 72 7.57 -5.51 1.32
C GLU A 72 7.04 -4.27 0.63
N ILE A 73 5.73 -4.01 0.73
CA ILE A 73 5.08 -2.96 -0.02
C ILE A 73 5.07 -1.64 0.74
N CYS A 74 4.77 -1.67 2.03
CA CYS A 74 4.64 -0.46 2.83
C CYS A 74 5.97 0.30 2.97
N VAL A 75 7.08 -0.41 3.17
CA VAL A 75 8.38 0.23 3.45
C VAL A 75 8.97 0.98 2.24
N PRO A 76 9.14 0.37 1.06
CA PRO A 76 9.82 1.01 -0.07
C PRO A 76 9.00 2.07 -0.79
N VAL A 77 7.69 2.18 -0.55
CA VAL A 77 6.89 3.29 -1.09
C VAL A 77 7.47 4.64 -0.67
N SER A 78 8.04 4.72 0.53
CA SER A 78 8.73 5.93 0.99
C SER A 78 10.04 6.23 0.25
N ALA A 79 10.66 5.25 -0.41
CA ALA A 79 11.96 5.42 -1.05
C ALA A 79 11.97 6.49 -2.17
N PRO A 80 10.98 6.55 -3.09
CA PRO A 80 10.83 7.67 -4.03
C PRO A 80 10.20 8.93 -3.39
N GLY A 81 9.98 8.96 -2.07
CA GLY A 81 9.30 10.05 -1.36
C GLY A 81 7.78 10.03 -1.48
N ALA A 82 7.19 8.91 -1.92
CA ALA A 82 5.75 8.70 -1.99
C ALA A 82 5.18 8.26 -0.62
N VAL A 83 3.86 8.21 -0.52
CA VAL A 83 3.13 7.91 0.71
C VAL A 83 2.32 6.62 0.53
N ALA A 84 2.53 5.67 1.45
CA ALA A 84 1.69 4.47 1.51
C ALA A 84 0.33 4.81 2.14
N ALA A 85 -0.75 4.43 1.46
CA ALA A 85 -2.13 4.58 1.91
C ALA A 85 -2.74 3.19 2.17
N PRO A 86 -2.68 2.67 3.41
CA PRO A 86 -3.24 1.36 3.72
C PRO A 86 -4.77 1.43 3.80
N PHE A 87 -5.42 0.49 3.14
CA PHE A 87 -6.86 0.24 3.18
C PHE A 87 -7.13 -1.09 3.88
N SER A 88 -8.24 -1.15 4.63
CA SER A 88 -8.60 -2.37 5.36
C SER A 88 -9.25 -3.39 4.43
N THR A 89 -8.79 -4.64 4.49
CA THR A 89 -9.44 -5.79 3.83
C THR A 89 -10.79 -6.19 4.46
N TRP A 90 -11.22 -5.47 5.51
CA TRP A 90 -12.55 -5.58 6.10
C TRP A 90 -13.50 -4.47 5.62
N SER A 91 -13.01 -3.52 4.81
CA SER A 91 -13.86 -2.45 4.27
C SER A 91 -14.90 -3.04 3.32
N THR A 92 -16.15 -2.65 3.48
CA THR A 92 -17.20 -2.98 2.50
C THR A 92 -16.86 -2.41 1.12
N PRO A 93 -17.41 -2.95 0.02
CA PRO A 93 -17.19 -2.40 -1.31
C PRO A 93 -17.49 -0.89 -1.41
N ARG A 94 -18.54 -0.43 -0.72
CA ARG A 94 -18.92 0.99 -0.68
C ARG A 94 -17.92 1.86 0.07
N GLU A 95 -17.41 1.39 1.21
CA GLU A 95 -16.39 2.12 1.96
C GLU A 95 -15.07 2.19 1.18
N LEU A 96 -14.68 1.09 0.54
CA LEU A 96 -13.48 1.06 -0.30
C LEU A 96 -13.59 2.02 -1.48
N ASP A 97 -14.73 2.03 -2.20
CA ASP A 97 -14.97 2.99 -3.29
C ASP A 97 -14.89 4.44 -2.80
N PHE A 98 -15.52 4.75 -1.67
CA PHE A 98 -15.44 6.06 -1.04
C PHE A 98 -13.98 6.45 -0.73
N LEU A 99 -13.23 5.56 -0.08
CA LEU A 99 -11.84 5.79 0.29
C LEU A 99 -10.93 5.99 -0.93
N LEU A 100 -11.12 5.19 -1.99
CA LEU A 100 -10.34 5.33 -3.21
C LEU A 100 -10.62 6.65 -3.92
N ARG A 101 -11.87 7.13 -3.91
CA ARG A 101 -12.27 8.41 -4.50
C ARG A 101 -11.81 9.63 -3.68
N ASP A 102 -11.77 9.50 -2.36
CA ASP A 102 -11.28 10.55 -1.45
C ASP A 102 -9.75 10.60 -1.43
N SER A 103 -9.09 9.51 -1.84
CA SER A 103 -7.64 9.43 -1.95
C SER A 103 -7.12 9.93 -3.31
N ALA A 104 -5.84 10.32 -3.35
CA ALA A 104 -5.10 10.57 -4.57
C ALA A 104 -4.27 9.33 -4.99
N VAL A 105 -4.76 8.12 -4.66
CA VAL A 105 -4.06 6.87 -4.97
C VAL A 105 -4.06 6.63 -6.47
N ARG A 106 -2.85 6.60 -7.03
CA ARG A 106 -2.62 6.33 -8.46
C ARG A 106 -2.44 4.85 -8.77
N ILE A 107 -1.80 4.13 -7.86
CA ILE A 107 -1.54 2.69 -7.97
C ILE A 107 -2.10 2.02 -6.72
N LEU A 108 -2.98 1.05 -6.89
CA LEU A 108 -3.48 0.21 -5.81
C LEU A 108 -2.87 -1.18 -5.94
N ILE A 109 -2.12 -1.59 -4.91
CA ILE A 109 -1.59 -2.94 -4.77
C ILE A 109 -2.55 -3.71 -3.84
N THR A 110 -3.12 -4.80 -4.35
CA THR A 110 -4.20 -5.56 -3.70
C THR A 110 -3.93 -7.06 -3.73
N LEU A 111 -4.67 -7.82 -2.94
CA LEU A 111 -4.75 -9.28 -3.06
C LEU A 111 -5.64 -9.70 -4.23
N ASP A 112 -5.41 -10.91 -4.74
CA ASP A 112 -6.36 -11.60 -5.62
C ASP A 112 -7.69 -11.89 -4.89
N ARG A 113 -7.61 -12.52 -3.72
CA ARG A 113 -8.75 -12.86 -2.86
C ARG A 113 -8.41 -12.74 -1.38
N PHE A 114 -9.43 -12.55 -0.55
CA PHE A 114 -9.33 -12.70 0.90
C PHE A 114 -10.67 -13.14 1.47
N GLY A 115 -10.69 -14.30 2.12
CA GLY A 115 -11.93 -15.02 2.43
C GLY A 115 -12.66 -15.42 1.14
N GLU A 116 -13.96 -15.19 1.09
CA GLU A 116 -14.80 -15.46 -0.09
C GLU A 116 -14.76 -14.33 -1.13
N ARG A 117 -14.09 -13.22 -0.81
CA ARG A 117 -14.11 -12.00 -1.63
C ARG A 117 -13.00 -12.01 -2.68
N ALA A 118 -13.38 -11.84 -3.94
CA ALA A 118 -12.46 -11.77 -5.08
C ALA A 118 -12.08 -10.31 -5.37
N TYR A 119 -11.13 -9.78 -4.60
CA TYR A 119 -10.71 -8.38 -4.64
C TYR A 119 -10.25 -7.93 -6.03
N ALA A 120 -9.42 -8.72 -6.70
CA ALA A 120 -8.91 -8.34 -8.02
C ALA A 120 -10.03 -8.23 -9.06
N ASP A 121 -10.96 -9.19 -9.08
CA ASP A 121 -12.10 -9.21 -10.00
C ASP A 121 -13.03 -8.01 -9.77
N GLU A 122 -13.36 -7.71 -8.51
CA GLU A 122 -14.20 -6.57 -8.14
C GLU A 122 -13.57 -5.22 -8.52
N LEU A 123 -12.25 -5.07 -8.29
CA LEU A 123 -11.53 -3.83 -8.59
C LEU A 123 -11.34 -3.63 -10.09
N VAL A 124 -11.11 -4.70 -10.86
CA VAL A 124 -11.10 -4.62 -12.33
C VAL A 124 -12.47 -4.21 -12.85
N ALA A 125 -13.57 -4.78 -12.33
CA ALA A 125 -14.92 -4.38 -12.71
C ALA A 125 -15.20 -2.90 -12.36
N LEU A 126 -14.76 -2.43 -11.19
CA LEU A 126 -14.84 -1.03 -10.78
C LEU A 126 -14.07 -0.12 -11.75
N MET A 127 -12.88 -0.53 -12.17
CA MET A 127 -12.07 0.23 -13.13
C MET A 127 -12.66 0.18 -14.54
N ALA A 128 -13.27 -0.90 -14.98
CA ALA A 128 -13.83 -1.01 -16.33
C ALA A 128 -15.02 -0.05 -16.54
N ASP A 129 -15.80 0.22 -15.49
CA ASP A 129 -16.92 1.16 -15.53
C ASP A 129 -16.42 2.61 -15.40
N ALA A 130 -16.33 3.33 -16.52
CA ALA A 130 -15.86 4.72 -16.56
C ALA A 130 -16.68 5.69 -15.68
N SER A 131 -17.95 5.38 -15.41
CA SER A 131 -18.80 6.19 -14.52
C SER A 131 -18.47 5.96 -13.04
N LYS A 132 -17.88 4.80 -12.71
CA LYS A 132 -17.55 4.39 -11.35
C LYS A 132 -16.06 4.39 -11.03
N ARG A 133 -15.17 4.46 -12.02
CA ARG A 133 -13.73 4.47 -11.81
C ARG A 133 -13.31 5.63 -10.88
N PRO A 134 -12.55 5.36 -9.80
CA PRO A 134 -11.92 6.42 -9.01
C PRO A 134 -10.99 7.26 -9.90
N PRO A 135 -11.09 8.59 -9.90
CA PRO A 135 -10.49 9.44 -10.92
C PRO A 135 -8.96 9.41 -10.93
N ALA A 136 -8.33 9.20 -9.77
CA ALA A 136 -6.89 9.14 -9.64
C ALA A 136 -6.31 7.75 -9.92
N LEU A 137 -7.12 6.68 -9.85
CA LEU A 137 -6.62 5.31 -9.91
C LEU A 137 -6.30 4.91 -11.36
N GLU A 138 -5.00 4.72 -11.63
CA GLU A 138 -4.46 4.43 -12.95
C GLU A 138 -4.13 2.93 -13.13
N GLN A 139 -3.62 2.27 -12.08
CA GLN A 139 -3.15 0.89 -12.17
C GLN A 139 -3.57 0.04 -10.97
N LEU A 140 -3.91 -1.22 -11.25
CA LEU A 140 -4.04 -2.29 -10.26
C LEU A 140 -2.85 -3.24 -10.38
N VAL A 141 -2.28 -3.58 -9.23
CA VAL A 141 -1.25 -4.61 -9.10
C VAL A 141 -1.73 -5.66 -8.11
N VAL A 142 -1.68 -6.93 -8.48
CA VAL A 142 -2.34 -8.03 -7.77
C VAL A 142 -1.30 -9.00 -7.22
N VAL A 143 -1.30 -9.13 -5.89
CA VAL A 143 -0.55 -10.14 -5.13
C VAL A 143 -1.39 -11.41 -5.02
N GLY A 144 -0.86 -12.53 -5.49
CA GLY A 144 -1.53 -13.82 -5.49
C GLY A 144 -1.37 -14.54 -6.82
N ASP A 145 -2.06 -15.66 -6.96
CA ASP A 145 -1.94 -16.55 -8.12
C ASP A 145 -2.94 -16.20 -9.22
N LEU A 146 -3.98 -15.43 -8.88
CA LEU A 146 -5.12 -15.18 -9.74
C LEU A 146 -5.19 -13.69 -10.10
N CYS A 147 -4.70 -13.35 -11.30
CA CYS A 147 -4.74 -11.99 -11.82
C CYS A 147 -5.69 -11.90 -13.01
N PRO A 148 -6.83 -11.20 -12.91
CA PRO A 148 -7.74 -10.98 -14.03
C PRO A 148 -7.16 -10.02 -15.07
N ASP A 149 -7.68 -10.11 -16.29
CA ASP A 149 -7.33 -9.17 -17.37
C ASP A 149 -7.66 -7.73 -16.98
N GLY A 150 -6.74 -6.81 -17.24
CA GLY A 150 -6.86 -5.40 -16.84
C GLY A 150 -6.17 -5.06 -15.52
N ALA A 151 -5.57 -6.03 -14.83
CA ALA A 151 -4.65 -5.82 -13.72
C ALA A 151 -3.23 -6.35 -14.03
N ASN A 152 -2.24 -5.99 -13.21
CA ASN A 152 -0.86 -6.42 -13.36
C ASN A 152 -0.51 -7.47 -12.29
N PRO A 153 0.04 -8.65 -12.63
CA PRO A 153 0.50 -9.60 -11.63
C PRO A 153 1.75 -9.07 -10.91
N TYR A 154 1.76 -9.11 -9.58
CA TYR A 154 2.75 -8.45 -8.73
C TYR A 154 4.19 -8.89 -9.04
N GLU A 155 4.48 -10.18 -9.07
CA GLU A 155 5.84 -10.69 -9.31
C GLU A 155 6.38 -10.28 -10.70
N ALA A 156 5.53 -10.32 -11.74
CA ALA A 156 5.95 -9.86 -13.07
C ALA A 156 6.14 -8.34 -13.12
N TRP A 157 5.31 -7.59 -12.37
CA TRP A 157 5.43 -6.14 -12.28
C TRP A 157 6.73 -5.70 -11.60
N LEU A 158 7.19 -6.46 -10.59
CA LEU A 158 8.52 -6.30 -9.97
C LEU A 158 9.67 -6.68 -10.90
N ALA A 159 9.57 -7.81 -11.62
CA ALA A 159 10.66 -8.35 -12.43
C ALA A 159 11.09 -7.47 -13.61
N THR A 160 10.24 -6.53 -14.02
CA THR A 160 10.49 -5.60 -15.15
C THR A 160 11.24 -4.34 -14.74
N ALA A 161 11.60 -4.20 -13.47
CA ALA A 161 12.14 -2.96 -12.94
C ALA A 161 13.69 -2.89 -13.08
N PRO A 162 14.27 -1.76 -13.55
CA PRO A 162 15.73 -1.59 -13.54
C PRO A 162 16.29 -1.58 -12.11
N PRO A 163 17.61 -1.69 -11.89
CA PRO A 163 18.19 -1.51 -10.56
C PRO A 163 17.75 -0.17 -9.94
N PHE A 164 17.22 -0.22 -8.71
CA PHE A 164 16.83 1.00 -7.99
C PHE A 164 18.05 1.69 -7.40
N GLU A 165 18.29 2.93 -7.80
CA GLU A 165 19.24 3.79 -7.09
C GLU A 165 18.50 4.55 -6.00
N LEU A 166 18.85 4.29 -4.74
CA LEU A 166 18.27 4.98 -3.61
C LEU A 166 18.63 6.48 -3.68
N PRO A 167 17.64 7.41 -3.68
CA PRO A 167 17.91 8.85 -3.62
C PRO A 167 18.73 9.24 -2.39
N PRO A 168 19.31 10.44 -2.26
CA PRO A 168 19.93 10.87 -1.01
C PRO A 168 18.94 10.79 0.18
N PRO A 169 19.37 10.47 1.42
CA PRO A 169 18.45 10.30 2.56
C PRO A 169 17.51 11.48 2.83
N GLY A 170 17.91 12.71 2.48
CA GLY A 170 17.09 13.92 2.63
C GLY A 170 15.86 13.97 1.70
N ASP A 171 15.91 13.24 0.58
CA ASP A 171 14.87 13.26 -0.46
C ASP A 171 13.84 12.14 -0.30
N ARG A 172 14.14 11.15 0.55
CA ARG A 172 13.28 9.99 0.84
C ARG A 172 12.23 10.26 1.91
N ALA A 173 12.33 11.37 2.64
CA ALA A 173 11.33 11.70 3.64
C ALA A 173 10.00 12.08 2.94
N PRO A 174 8.86 11.47 3.32
CA PRO A 174 7.58 11.90 2.81
C PRO A 174 7.39 13.39 3.10
N PRO A 175 6.68 14.14 2.24
CA PRO A 175 6.48 15.57 2.44
C PRO A 175 5.96 15.85 3.86
N ARG A 176 6.57 16.84 4.54
CA ARG A 176 6.30 17.14 5.96
C ARG A 176 4.83 17.52 6.24
N HIS A 177 4.04 17.74 5.20
CA HIS A 177 2.62 18.06 5.26
C HIS A 177 1.93 17.10 4.28
N GLY A 178 1.29 16.04 4.77
CA GLY A 178 0.74 15.04 3.85
C GLY A 178 0.43 13.66 4.44
N LEU A 179 0.67 13.42 5.74
CA LEU A 179 -0.13 12.41 6.43
C LEU A 179 -1.54 13.02 6.61
N HIS A 180 -2.30 13.10 5.52
CA HIS A 180 -3.73 12.92 5.66
C HIS A 180 -3.84 11.51 6.22
N SER A 181 -3.89 11.39 7.55
CA SER A 181 -4.54 10.23 8.10
C SER A 181 -5.89 10.23 7.41
N LEU A 182 -6.14 9.22 6.58
CA LEU A 182 -7.50 8.76 6.41
C LEU A 182 -7.95 8.59 7.85
N ARG A 183 -8.73 9.55 8.36
CA ARG A 183 -9.49 9.34 9.57
C ARG A 183 -10.37 8.16 9.19
N LEU A 184 -9.91 6.95 9.49
CA LEU A 184 -10.75 5.78 9.56
C LEU A 184 -11.89 6.22 10.46
N GLY A 185 -13.02 6.55 9.84
CA GLY A 185 -14.20 7.04 10.49
C GLY A 185 -14.81 5.87 11.26
N LEU A 186 -14.16 5.47 12.34
CA LEU A 186 -14.78 4.64 13.37
C LEU A 186 -15.91 5.51 13.94
N HIS A 187 -17.12 5.24 13.41
CA HIS A 187 -18.40 5.82 13.76
C HIS A 187 -18.57 7.33 13.56
N ARG A 188 -19.00 7.72 12.35
CA ARG A 188 -20.04 8.76 12.25
C ARG A 188 -21.38 8.07 11.94
N LYS A 189 -22.22 7.92 12.97
CA LYS A 189 -23.66 7.68 12.75
C LYS A 189 -24.18 8.82 11.86
N PRO A 190 -25.05 8.54 10.88
CA PRO A 190 -25.72 9.60 10.16
C PRO A 190 -26.57 10.39 11.18
N GLN A 191 -26.29 11.69 11.33
CA GLN A 191 -27.19 12.58 12.05
C GLN A 191 -28.44 12.77 11.19
N GLY A 192 -29.39 11.86 11.36
CA GLY A 192 -30.79 12.10 11.04
C GLY A 192 -31.37 13.00 12.12
N SER A 193 -31.80 14.18 11.71
CA SER A 193 -32.61 15.12 12.47
C SER A 193 -33.85 14.46 13.05
N ALA A 194 -33.98 14.47 14.37
CA ALA A 194 -35.27 14.49 15.06
C ALA A 194 -35.07 15.25 16.37
N GLU A 195 -35.44 16.53 16.35
CA GLU A 195 -35.73 17.29 17.56
C GLU A 195 -36.83 16.54 18.31
N HIS A 196 -36.55 16.06 19.51
CA HIS A 196 -37.58 15.76 20.50
C HIS A 196 -37.27 16.60 21.74
N SER A 197 -38.08 17.62 21.91
CA SER A 197 -38.10 18.52 23.04
C SER A 197 -38.29 17.74 24.34
N TRP A 198 -37.32 17.84 25.24
CA TRP A 198 -37.52 17.56 26.66
C TRP A 198 -38.41 18.67 27.25
N ARG A 199 -39.64 18.35 27.66
CA ARG A 199 -40.38 19.12 28.66
C ARG A 199 -40.62 18.20 29.86
N GLY A 200 -40.03 18.58 31.00
CA GLY A 200 -40.18 17.87 32.25
C GLY A 200 -41.59 18.00 32.84
N ARG A 201 -42.04 16.90 33.43
CA ARG A 201 -42.51 16.78 34.82
C ARG A 201 -42.60 15.31 35.18
#